data_AF-A0A1G7YBJ4-F1
#
_entry.id   AF-A0A1G7YBJ4-F1
#
_cell.length_a   1.000
_cell.length_b   1.000
_cell.length_c   1.000
_cell.angle_alpha   90.00
_cell.angle_beta   90.00
_cell.angle_gamma   90.00
#
_symmetry.space_group_name_H-M   'P 1'
#
loop_
_entity.id
_entity.type
_entity.pdbx_description
1 polymer ?
#
loop_
_entity_poly.entity_id
_entity_poly.type
_entity_poly.pdbx_seq_one_letter_code
_entity_poly.pdbx_strand_id
1 'polypeptide(L)' 'MAKRNVIWTRTADIQFAGILEYWVKRNNSKTYSKKLLKLVSERTKQTAEKPLIYKATDFKDVRLASMGNFSI' A
#
# COMPACT_ATOMS: atom_id res chain seq x y z
N MET A 1 -13.60 -4.87 18.62
CA MET A 1 -12.98 -5.59 17.48
C MET A 1 -11.47 -5.63 17.69
N ALA A 2 -10.83 -6.80 17.55
CA ALA A 2 -9.40 -6.94 17.78
C ALA A 2 -8.59 -6.12 16.76
N LYS A 3 -7.67 -5.29 17.24
CA LYS A 3 -6.75 -4.50 16.41
C LYS A 3 -5.66 -5.43 15.87
N ARG A 4 -5.65 -5.68 14.57
CA ARG A 4 -4.57 -6.46 13.92
C ARG A 4 -3.37 -5.55 13.68
N ASN A 5 -2.18 -6.08 13.90
CA ASN A 5 -0.95 -5.40 13.51
C ASN A 5 -0.65 -5.72 12.04
N VAL A 6 -0.36 -4.71 11.23
CA VAL A 6 0.08 -4.92 9.84
C VAL A 6 1.60 -4.80 9.82
N ILE A 7 2.26 -5.86 9.36
CA ILE A 7 3.71 -5.94 9.23
C ILE A 7 4.04 -5.91 7.75
N TRP A 8 4.82 -4.91 7.34
CA TRP A 8 5.36 -4.82 6.00
C TRP A 8 6.64 -5.65 5.92
N THR A 9 6.84 -6.34 4.79
CA THR A 9 8.12 -6.99 4.53
C THR A 9 9.16 -5.91 4.22
N ARG A 10 10.43 -6.19 4.54
CA ARG A 10 11.53 -5.28 4.20
C ARG A 10 11.55 -4.90 2.72
N THR A 11 11.21 -5.84 1.84
CA THR A 11 11.11 -5.60 0.39
C THR A 11 10.00 -4.60 0.07
N ALA A 12 8.82 -4.74 0.68
CA ALA A 12 7.70 -3.82 0.47
C ALA A 12 8.04 -2.40 0.96
N ASP A 13 8.73 -2.27 2.09
CA ASP A 13 9.20 -0.96 2.60
C ASP A 13 10.16 -0.28 1.61
N ILE A 14 11.16 -1.01 1.12
CA ILE A 14 12.15 -0.50 0.15
C ILE A 14 11.47 -0.10 -1.16
N GLN A 15 10.60 -0.97 -1.69
CA GLN A 15 9.86 -0.70 -2.93
C GLN A 15 9.00 0.56 -2.78
N PHE A 16 8.26 0.67 -1.68
CA PHE A 16 7.39 1.81 -1.47
C PHE A 16 8.17 3.12 -1.30
N ALA A 17 9.26 3.11 -0.54
CA ALA A 17 10.15 4.27 -0.43
C ALA A 17 10.69 4.70 -1.81
N GLY A 18 11.12 3.75 -2.64
CA GLY A 18 11.59 4.02 -4.00
C GLY A 18 10.52 4.64 -4.90
N ILE A 19 9.26 4.17 -4.81
CA ILE A 19 8.13 4.75 -5.55
C ILE A 19 7.89 6.21 -5.13
N LEU A 20 7.90 6.48 -3.82
CA LEU A 20 7.71 7.84 -3.31
C LEU A 20 8.84 8.76 -3.78
N GLU A 21 10.10 8.30 -3.72
CA GLU A 21 11.27 9.05 -4.17
C GLU A 21 11.23 9.34 -5.67
N TYR A 22 10.87 8.35 -6.49
CA TYR A 22 10.70 8.51 -7.93
C TYR A 22 9.75 9.66 -8.26
N TRP A 23 8.59 9.72 -7.61
CA TRP A 23 7.60 10.76 -7.88
C TRP A 23 8.01 12.13 -7.36
N VAL A 24 8.79 12.20 -6.27
CA VAL A 24 9.40 13.47 -5.83
C VAL A 24 10.34 13.99 -6.90
N LYS A 25 11.23 13.14 -7.42
CA LYS A 25 12.21 13.51 -8.46
C LYS A 25 11.52 13.88 -9.77
N ARG A 26 10.58 13.06 -10.23
CA ARG A 26 9.87 13.25 -11.51
C ARG A 26 9.00 14.50 -11.52
N ASN A 27 8.25 14.74 -10.45
CA ASN A 27 7.31 15.87 -10.40
C ASN A 27 7.94 17.15 -9.85
N ASN A 28 9.20 17.08 -9.41
CA ASN A 28 9.89 18.12 -8.64
C ASN A 28 9.06 18.63 -7.43
N SER A 29 8.23 17.74 -6.87
CA SER A 29 7.27 18.08 -5.82
C SER A 29 6.85 16.84 -5.04
N LYS A 30 6.65 17.01 -3.73
CA LYS A 30 6.23 15.94 -2.81
C LYS A 30 4.71 15.72 -2.80
N THR A 31 3.93 16.55 -3.49
CA THR A 31 2.46 16.54 -3.42
C THR A 31 1.88 15.19 -3.81
N TYR A 32 2.36 14.59 -4.90
CA TYR A 32 1.87 13.28 -5.34
C TYR A 32 2.30 12.15 -4.41
N SER A 33 3.55 12.14 -3.96
CA SER A 33 4.06 11.14 -2.99
C SER A 33 3.29 11.20 -1.67
N LYS A 34 2.92 12.40 -1.18
CA LYS A 34 2.05 12.55 0.00
C LYS A 34 0.65 11.98 -0.23
N LYS A 35 0.07 12.16 -1.43
CA LYS A 35 -1.23 11.57 -1.80
C LYS A 35 -1.14 10.03 -1.82
N LEU A 36 -0.09 9.47 -2.41
CA LEU A 36 0.16 8.02 -2.41
C LEU A 36 0.31 7.47 -0.99
N LEU A 37 1.09 8.14 -0.13
CA LEU A 37 1.25 7.76 1.27
C LEU A 37 -0.08 7.68 2.01
N LYS A 38 -0.95 8.67 1.82
CA LYS A 38 -2.30 8.67 2.42
C LYS A 38 -3.14 7.50 1.92
N LEU A 39 -3.15 7.25 0.60
CA LEU A 39 -3.91 6.14 0.01
C LEU A 39 -3.45 4.78 0.53
N VAL A 40 -2.13 4.53 0.56
CA VAL A 40 -1.56 3.27 1.07
C VAL A 40 -1.92 3.09 2.55
N SER A 41 -1.74 4.13 3.37
CA SER A 41 -2.10 4.08 4.80
C SER A 41 -3.57 3.75 5.03
N GLU A 42 -4.47 4.34 4.24
CA GLU A 42 -5.90 4.07 4.31
C GLU A 42 -6.21 2.61 3.92
N ARG A 43 -5.62 2.10 2.84
CA ARG A 43 -5.81 0.70 2.44
C ARG A 43 -5.27 -0.28 3.48
N THR A 44 -4.10 -0.01 4.04
CA THR A 44 -3.51 -0.81 5.13
C THR A 44 -4.40 -0.86 6.35
N LYS A 45 -5.02 0.28 6.73
CA LYS A 45 -5.99 0.33 7.83
C LYS A 45 -7.22 -0.53 7.52
N GLN A 46 -7.78 -0.42 6.31
CA GLN A 46 -8.89 -1.26 5.87
C GLN A 46 -8.55 -2.75 5.89
N THR A 47 -7.33 -3.15 5.49
CA THR A 47 -6.84 -4.54 5.59
C THR A 47 -6.81 -5.03 7.04
N ALA A 48 -6.36 -4.19 7.98
CA ALA A 48 -6.30 -4.56 9.40
C ALA A 48 -7.70 -4.79 9.99
N GLU A 49 -8.66 -3.94 9.62
CA GLU A 49 -10.05 -4.00 10.08
C GLU A 49 -10.81 -5.16 9.42
N LYS A 50 -10.67 -5.32 8.10
CA LYS A 50 -11.38 -6.30 7.27
C LYS A 50 -10.39 -7.03 6.34
N PRO A 51 -9.69 -8.07 6.83
CA PRO A 51 -8.64 -8.75 6.06
C PRO A 51 -9.10 -9.35 4.72
N LEU A 52 -10.40 -9.63 4.61
CA LEU A 52 -11.00 -10.27 3.43
C LEU A 52 -11.71 -9.28 2.49
N ILE A 53 -11.49 -7.97 2.66
CA ILE A 53 -12.18 -6.93 1.86
C ILE A 53 -11.74 -6.89 0.40
N TYR A 54 -10.47 -7.20 0.12
CA TYR A 54 -9.89 -7.09 -1.22
C TYR A 54 -9.94 -8.40 -2.01
N LYS A 55 -9.83 -8.32 -3.33
CA LYS A 55 -9.96 -9.47 -4.23
C LYS A 55 -8.91 -10.56 -3.91
N ALA A 56 -9.36 -11.80 -3.79
CA ALA A 56 -8.46 -12.96 -3.72
C ALA A 56 -7.81 -13.19 -5.08
N THR A 57 -6.54 -13.60 -5.09
CA THR A 57 -5.85 -13.99 -6.32
C THR A 57 -5.83 -15.51 -6.45
N ASP A 58 -5.30 -16.01 -7.57
CA ASP A 58 -5.12 -17.45 -7.78
C ASP A 58 -4.02 -18.03 -6.86
N PHE A 59 -3.22 -17.16 -6.22
CA PHE A 59 -2.26 -17.57 -5.21
C PHE A 59 -2.93 -17.68 -3.84
N LYS A 60 -2.74 -18.84 -3.20
CA LYS A 60 -3.31 -19.13 -1.89
C LYS A 60 -2.90 -18.08 -0.85
N ASP A 61 -3.88 -17.62 -0.07
CA ASP A 61 -3.72 -16.64 1.01
C ASP A 61 -3.21 -15.25 0.56
N VAL A 62 -3.22 -14.97 -0.74
CA VAL A 62 -2.85 -13.67 -1.32
C VAL A 62 -4.10 -12.90 -1.75
N ARG A 63 -4.13 -11.62 -1.40
CA ARG A 63 -5.18 -10.67 -1.78
C ARG A 63 -4.55 -9.41 -2.36
N LEU A 64 -5.30 -8.74 -3.25
CA LEU A 64 -4.81 -7.59 -4.00
C LEU A 64 -5.67 -6.35 -3.76
N ALA A 65 -5.08 -5.32 -3.16
CA ALA A 65 -5.68 -4.00 -2.98
C ALA A 65 -5.15 -3.02 -4.04
N SER A 66 -5.83 -2.95 -5.19
CA SER A 66 -5.46 -2.05 -6.28
C SER A 66 -5.74 -0.57 -5.98
N MET A 67 -4.81 0.29 -6.36
CA MET A 67 -4.84 1.75 -6.20
C MET A 67 -4.24 2.41 -7.45
N GLY A 68 -5.05 2.57 -8.50
CA GLY A 68 -4.58 3.10 -9.78
C GLY A 68 -3.54 2.17 -10.40
N ASN A 69 -2.31 2.65 -10.55
CA ASN A 69 -1.20 1.91 -11.16
C ASN A 69 -0.36 1.09 -10.14
N PHE A 70 -0.79 1.04 -8.88
CA PHE A 70 -0.11 0.33 -7.81
C PHE A 70 -1.07 -0.63 -7.12
N SER A 71 -0.51 -1.60 -6.40
CA SER A 71 -1.27 -2.51 -5.55
C SER A 71 -0.46 -2.87 -4.33
N ILE A 72 -1.17 -3.14 -3.23
CA ILE A 72 -0.62 -3.78 -2.03
C ILE A 72 -1.33 -5.09 -1.76
#